data_AF-A0A7V3STM8-F1
#
_entry.id   AF-A0A7V3STM8-F1
#
_cell.length_a   1.000
_cell.length_b   1.000
_cell.length_c   1.000
_cell.angle_alpha   90.00
_cell.angle_beta   90.00
_cell.angle_gamma   90.00
#
_symmetry.space_group_name_H-M   'P 1'
#
loop_
_entity.id
_entity.type
_entity.pdbx_description
1 polymer ?
#
loop_
_entity_poly.entity_id
_entity_poly.type
_entity_poly.pdbx_seq_one_letter_code
_entity_poly.pdbx_strand_id
1 'polypeptide(L)'
;MLRIYNVLTAIIAFTGCLSIIISGETNPVFSLIGLGVIPGYYRFLIGKRPANKYVTGTLSIITLLIFIWDSIFLSKDYFIAVAHLTIIFQVIKSFDLKEPWDYLQVYFMALLQLIIASELIFSIIFGVVFIMFLLIFVTVIIFSHFVREGGDIKVDVKKPVFYI
;
A
#
# COMPACT_ATOMS: atom_id res chain seq x y z
N MET A 1 13.70 -9.27 12.28
CA MET A 1 13.51 -8.56 10.99
C MET A 1 12.09 -8.63 10.45
N LEU A 2 11.48 -9.82 10.35
CA LEU A 2 10.16 -10.00 9.74
C LEU A 2 9.05 -9.10 10.34
N ARG A 3 9.02 -8.93 11.66
CA ARG A 3 8.02 -8.08 12.32
C ARG A 3 8.17 -6.59 11.96
N ILE A 4 9.40 -6.09 11.87
CA ILE A 4 9.69 -4.70 11.47
C ILE A 4 9.27 -4.51 10.00
N TYR A 5 9.64 -5.45 9.13
CA TYR A 5 9.25 -5.45 7.73
C TYR A 5 7.72 -5.42 7.53
N ASN A 6 6.97 -6.23 8.28
CA ASN A 6 5.51 -6.25 8.23
C ASN A 6 4.89 -4.92 8.70
N VAL A 7 5.43 -4.32 9.75
CA VAL A 7 4.99 -3.01 10.26
C VAL A 7 5.27 -1.91 9.24
N LEU A 8 6.47 -1.88 8.67
CA LEU A 8 6.83 -0.90 7.65
C LEU A 8 5.96 -1.04 6.40
N THR A 9 5.63 -2.27 6.01
CA THR A 9 4.68 -2.55 4.91
C THR A 9 3.32 -1.94 5.17
N ALA A 10 2.77 -2.14 6.38
CA ALA A 10 1.51 -1.54 6.77
C ALA A 10 1.60 -0.01 6.75
N ILE A 11 2.67 0.59 7.29
CA ILE A 11 2.88 2.04 7.30
C ILE A 11 2.90 2.61 5.88
N ILE A 12 3.64 1.98 4.96
CA ILE A 12 3.67 2.40 3.54
C ILE A 12 2.26 2.37 2.95
N ALA A 13 1.54 1.26 3.17
CA ALA A 13 0.19 1.09 2.64
C ALA A 13 -0.78 2.15 3.17
N PHE A 14 -0.76 2.42 4.47
CA PHE A 14 -1.57 3.46 5.08
C PHE A 14 -1.21 4.84 4.56
N THR A 15 0.09 5.13 4.42
CA THR A 15 0.55 6.44 3.95
C THR A 15 0.09 6.69 2.51
N GLY A 16 0.19 5.68 1.63
CA GLY A 16 -0.34 5.74 0.27
C GLY A 16 -1.84 6.04 0.23
N CYS A 17 -2.65 5.24 0.93
CA CYS A 17 -4.10 5.45 0.96
C CYS A 17 -4.49 6.80 1.59
N LEU A 18 -3.86 7.17 2.70
CA LEU A 18 -4.14 8.41 3.40
C LEU A 18 -3.79 9.63 2.54
N SER A 19 -2.71 9.55 1.76
CA SER A 19 -2.27 10.65 0.89
C SER A 19 -3.33 11.01 -0.16
N ILE A 20 -3.95 10.01 -0.79
CA ILE A 20 -5.08 10.24 -1.70
C ILE A 20 -6.30 10.76 -0.93
N ILE A 21 -6.67 10.16 0.21
CA ILE A 21 -7.88 10.59 0.94
C ILE A 21 -7.76 12.06 1.38
N ILE A 22 -6.57 12.49 1.80
CA ILE A 22 -6.28 13.87 2.18
C ILE A 22 -6.36 14.83 0.98
N SER A 23 -6.19 14.36 -0.26
CA SER A 23 -6.30 15.23 -1.42
C SER A 23 -7.70 15.83 -1.58
N GLY A 24 -8.73 15.18 -1.01
CA GLY A 24 -10.11 15.66 -1.05
C GLY A 24 -10.83 15.39 -2.38
N GLU A 25 -10.11 14.92 -3.39
CA GLU A 25 -10.64 14.63 -4.73
C GLU A 25 -11.29 13.24 -4.83
N THR A 26 -11.18 12.42 -3.77
CA THR A 26 -11.84 11.11 -3.74
C THR A 26 -13.30 11.18 -3.33
N ASN A 27 -14.12 10.38 -3.99
CA ASN A 27 -15.51 10.19 -3.58
C ASN A 27 -15.58 9.58 -2.16
N PRO A 28 -16.48 10.06 -1.28
CA PRO A 28 -16.63 9.54 0.09
C PRO A 28 -16.86 8.03 0.17
N VAL A 29 -17.50 7.42 -0.84
CA VAL A 29 -17.73 5.96 -0.88
C VAL A 29 -16.41 5.19 -0.91
N PHE A 30 -15.46 5.61 -1.75
CA PHE A 30 -14.15 4.95 -1.86
C PHE A 30 -13.26 5.24 -0.65
N SER A 31 -13.39 6.43 -0.05
CA SER A 31 -12.75 6.75 1.22
C SER A 31 -13.21 5.81 2.34
N LEU A 32 -14.53 5.53 2.40
CA LEU A 32 -15.10 4.60 3.37
C LEU A 32 -14.61 3.15 3.13
N ILE A 33 -14.51 2.72 1.87
CA ILE A 33 -13.90 1.42 1.54
C ILE A 33 -12.43 1.39 1.96
N GLY A 34 -11.70 2.49 1.79
CA GLY A 34 -10.31 2.64 2.23
C GLY A 34 -10.10 2.40 3.72
N LEU A 35 -11.11 2.60 4.56
CA LEU A 35 -11.04 2.22 5.98
C LEU A 35 -10.83 0.71 6.18
N GLY A 36 -11.14 -0.12 5.18
CA GLY A 36 -10.88 -1.56 5.16
C GLY A 36 -9.38 -1.92 5.24
N VAL A 37 -8.48 -0.98 4.94
CA VAL A 37 -7.03 -1.14 5.15
C VAL A 37 -6.73 -1.37 6.64
N ILE A 38 -7.48 -0.75 7.55
CA ILE A 38 -7.33 -0.88 9.01
C ILE A 38 -7.49 -2.34 9.48
N PRO A 39 -8.66 -2.98 9.33
CA PRO A 39 -8.84 -4.36 9.78
C PRO A 39 -7.98 -5.35 8.98
N GLY A 40 -7.68 -5.07 7.71
CA GLY A 40 -6.85 -5.93 6.87
C GLY A 40 -5.40 -6.00 7.34
N TYR A 41 -4.73 -4.87 7.47
CA TYR A 41 -3.35 -4.85 7.98
C TYR A 41 -3.27 -5.20 9.47
N TYR A 42 -4.27 -4.88 10.28
CA TYR A 42 -4.32 -5.36 11.68
C TYR A 42 -4.32 -6.89 11.75
N ARG A 43 -5.15 -7.55 10.92
CA ARG A 43 -5.20 -9.01 10.81
C ARG A 43 -3.84 -9.59 10.36
N PHE A 44 -3.21 -8.95 9.38
CA PHE A 44 -1.90 -9.34 8.86
C PHE A 44 -0.81 -9.23 9.94
N LEU A 45 -0.78 -8.14 10.72
CA LEU A 45 0.20 -7.92 11.78
C LEU A 45 0.09 -8.92 12.94
N ILE A 46 -1.11 -9.46 13.19
CA ILE A 46 -1.38 -10.51 14.19
C ILE A 46 -1.10 -11.91 13.63
N GLY A 47 -0.78 -12.03 12.34
CA GLY A 47 -0.44 -13.30 11.70
C GLY A 47 -1.64 -14.23 11.50
N LYS A 48 -2.87 -13.69 11.41
CA LYS A 48 -4.02 -14.52 11.04
C LYS A 48 -3.85 -14.97 9.58
N ARG A 49 -4.41 -16.15 9.27
CA ARG A 49 -4.38 -16.71 7.91
C ARG A 49 -4.93 -15.71 6.88
N PRO A 50 -4.42 -15.68 5.65
CA PRO A 50 -5.00 -14.91 4.55
C PRO A 50 -6.46 -15.30 4.27
N ALA A 51 -7.19 -14.42 3.58
CA ALA A 51 -8.54 -14.71 3.12
C ALA A 51 -8.55 -15.78 2.02
N ASN A 52 -9.74 -16.34 1.79
CA ASN A 52 -9.94 -17.36 0.76
C ASN A 52 -9.63 -16.77 -0.62
N LYS A 53 -8.80 -17.48 -1.42
CA LYS A 53 -8.40 -17.08 -2.78
C LYS A 53 -9.60 -16.81 -3.70
N TYR A 54 -10.70 -17.53 -3.52
CA TYR A 54 -11.90 -17.31 -4.33
C TYR A 54 -12.58 -15.99 -3.96
N VAL A 55 -12.57 -15.61 -2.69
CA VAL A 55 -13.15 -14.35 -2.23
C VAL A 55 -12.32 -13.17 -2.71
N THR A 56 -10.99 -13.22 -2.54
CA THR A 56 -10.08 -12.14 -2.97
C THR A 56 -10.03 -12.02 -4.48
N GLY A 57 -10.04 -13.14 -5.21
CA GLY A 57 -10.13 -13.17 -6.67
C GLY A 57 -11.43 -12.58 -7.20
N THR A 58 -12.59 -13.00 -6.66
CA THR A 58 -13.90 -12.45 -7.05
C THR A 58 -13.98 -10.96 -6.75
N LEU A 59 -13.52 -10.52 -5.56
CA LEU A 59 -13.47 -9.09 -5.22
C LEU A 59 -12.57 -8.31 -6.17
N SER A 60 -11.45 -8.88 -6.61
CA SER A 60 -10.55 -8.24 -7.58
C SER A 60 -11.24 -8.03 -8.93
N ILE A 61 -11.98 -9.02 -9.43
CA ILE A 61 -12.74 -8.91 -10.69
C ILE A 61 -13.86 -7.87 -10.55
N ILE A 62 -14.61 -7.92 -9.44
CA ILE A 62 -15.66 -6.93 -9.15
C ILE A 62 -15.08 -5.53 -9.09
N THR A 63 -13.89 -5.37 -8.51
CA THR A 63 -13.20 -4.08 -8.42
C THR A 63 -12.86 -3.52 -9.79
N LEU A 64 -12.46 -4.36 -10.75
CA LEU A 64 -12.25 -3.91 -12.14
C LEU A 64 -13.54 -3.42 -12.80
N LEU A 65 -14.68 -4.09 -12.53
CA LEU A 65 -15.99 -3.63 -13.01
C LEU A 65 -16.39 -2.31 -12.36
N ILE A 66 -16.15 -2.16 -11.06
CA ILE A 66 -16.38 -0.91 -10.31
C ILE A 66 -15.53 0.22 -10.89
N PHE A 67 -14.27 -0.03 -11.23
CA PHE A 67 -13.40 0.98 -11.86
C PHE A 67 -13.94 1.45 -13.21
N ILE A 68 -14.36 0.53 -14.09
CA ILE A 68 -14.93 0.90 -15.39
C ILE A 68 -16.17 1.77 -15.16
N TRP A 69 -17.04 1.37 -14.24
CA TRP A 69 -18.24 2.13 -13.89
C TRP A 69 -17.90 3.51 -13.31
N ASP A 70 -16.95 3.58 -12.37
CA ASP A 70 -16.48 4.80 -11.73
C ASP A 70 -15.93 5.80 -12.75
N SER A 71 -15.08 5.32 -13.67
CA SER A 71 -14.46 6.15 -14.71
C SER A 71 -15.47 6.78 -15.68
N ILE A 72 -16.60 6.11 -15.94
CA ILE A 72 -17.61 6.58 -16.90
C ILE A 72 -18.69 7.42 -16.21
N PHE A 73 -19.15 6.99 -15.03
CA PHE A 73 -20.38 7.53 -14.44
C PHE A 73 -20.14 8.37 -13.19
N LEU A 74 -19.21 7.97 -12.32
CA LEU A 74 -19.11 8.53 -10.97
C LEU A 74 -18.05 9.64 -10.91
N SER A 75 -16.79 9.30 -11.19
CA SER A 75 -15.68 10.26 -11.21
C SER A 75 -15.58 11.02 -12.52
N LYS A 76 -15.97 10.39 -13.65
CA LYS A 76 -15.83 10.94 -15.01
C LYS A 76 -14.41 11.36 -15.39
N ASP A 77 -13.42 10.87 -14.64
CA ASP A 77 -12.01 11.10 -14.82
C ASP A 77 -11.27 9.79 -14.59
N TYR A 78 -10.50 9.36 -15.59
CA TYR A 78 -9.70 8.15 -15.51
C TYR A 78 -8.62 8.24 -14.43
N PHE A 79 -8.04 9.41 -14.21
CA PHE A 79 -6.97 9.62 -13.24
C PHE A 79 -7.48 9.41 -11.80
N ILE A 80 -8.60 10.04 -11.46
CA ILE A 80 -9.26 9.87 -10.16
C ILE A 80 -9.80 8.44 -10.00
N ALA A 81 -10.35 7.84 -11.06
CA ALA A 81 -10.83 6.46 -11.01
C ALA A 81 -9.70 5.46 -10.73
N VAL A 82 -8.49 5.69 -11.25
CA VAL A 82 -7.30 4.90 -10.90
C VAL A 82 -6.93 5.09 -9.41
N ALA A 83 -7.09 6.30 -8.87
CA ALA A 83 -6.91 6.55 -7.43
C ALA A 83 -7.85 5.66 -6.60
N HIS A 84 -9.14 5.63 -6.92
CA HIS A 84 -10.12 4.77 -6.26
C HIS A 84 -9.81 3.28 -6.41
N LEU A 85 -9.42 2.87 -7.62
CA LEU A 85 -9.03 1.50 -7.94
C LEU A 85 -7.89 1.02 -7.04
N THR A 86 -6.84 1.83 -6.91
CA THR A 86 -5.69 1.47 -6.07
C THR A 86 -6.06 1.38 -4.59
N ILE A 87 -6.96 2.24 -4.08
CA ILE A 87 -7.46 2.13 -2.69
C ILE A 87 -8.16 0.78 -2.48
N ILE A 88 -9.08 0.40 -3.37
CA ILE A 88 -9.82 -0.86 -3.22
C ILE A 88 -8.87 -2.06 -3.33
N PHE A 89 -7.95 -2.06 -4.30
CA PHE A 89 -6.97 -3.14 -4.42
C PHE A 89 -6.05 -3.23 -3.21
N GLN A 90 -5.65 -2.10 -2.62
CA GLN A 90 -4.86 -2.10 -1.39
C GLN A 90 -5.62 -2.75 -0.23
N VAL A 91 -6.92 -2.46 -0.11
CA VAL A 91 -7.81 -3.12 0.87
C VAL A 91 -7.85 -4.62 0.62
N ILE A 92 -8.14 -5.07 -0.60
CA ILE A 92 -8.21 -6.50 -0.94
C ILE A 92 -6.88 -7.19 -0.65
N LYS A 93 -5.76 -6.57 -1.09
CA LYS A 93 -4.42 -7.12 -0.94
C LYS A 93 -4.02 -7.25 0.52
N SER A 94 -4.45 -6.33 1.40
CA SER A 94 -4.20 -6.44 2.84
C SER A 94 -4.76 -7.74 3.48
N PHE A 95 -5.77 -8.37 2.84
CA PHE A 95 -6.31 -9.67 3.25
C PHE A 95 -5.69 -10.86 2.52
N ASP A 96 -4.85 -10.63 1.50
CA ASP A 96 -4.31 -11.66 0.60
C ASP A 96 -2.78 -11.63 0.48
N LEU A 97 -2.08 -11.27 1.56
CA LEU A 97 -0.62 -11.35 1.65
C LEU A 97 -0.20 -12.80 1.96
N LYS A 98 0.21 -13.54 0.92
CA LYS A 98 0.62 -14.95 1.00
C LYS A 98 2.08 -15.15 0.63
N GLU A 99 2.52 -14.50 -0.44
CA GLU A 99 3.81 -14.72 -1.07
C GLU A 99 4.76 -13.52 -0.86
N PRO A 100 6.10 -13.73 -0.91
CA PRO A 100 7.06 -12.64 -0.78
C PRO A 100 6.89 -11.53 -1.82
N TRP A 101 6.36 -11.84 -3.01
CA TRP A 101 6.12 -10.86 -4.07
C TRP A 101 4.84 -10.04 -3.86
N ASP A 102 3.94 -10.46 -2.98
CA ASP A 102 2.71 -9.73 -2.69
C ASP A 102 2.99 -8.38 -2.03
N TYR A 103 4.08 -8.30 -1.26
CA TYR A 103 4.56 -7.06 -0.66
C TYR A 103 4.98 -6.03 -1.71
N LEU A 104 5.61 -6.48 -2.79
CA LEU A 104 6.02 -5.60 -3.87
C LEU A 104 4.81 -4.94 -4.55
N GLN A 105 3.70 -5.68 -4.70
CA GLN A 105 2.45 -5.12 -5.20
C GLN A 105 1.91 -4.02 -4.28
N VAL A 106 1.95 -4.23 -2.95
CA VAL A 106 1.57 -3.21 -1.95
C VAL A 106 2.42 -1.95 -2.08
N TYR A 107 3.72 -2.10 -2.31
CA TYR A 107 4.65 -0.98 -2.45
C TYR A 107 4.38 -0.19 -3.73
N PHE A 108 4.23 -0.87 -4.87
CA PHE A 108 3.89 -0.20 -6.13
C PHE A 108 2.55 0.50 -6.06
N MET A 109 1.53 -0.11 -5.45
CA MET A 109 0.24 0.53 -5.23
C MET A 109 0.40 1.80 -4.39
N ALA A 110 1.08 1.72 -3.24
CA ALA A 110 1.27 2.89 -2.39
C ALA A 110 2.09 4.01 -3.08
N LEU A 111 3.08 3.64 -3.90
CA LEU A 111 3.84 4.60 -4.70
C LEU A 111 2.97 5.30 -5.74
N LEU A 112 2.15 4.53 -6.49
CA LEU A 112 1.20 5.10 -7.45
C LEU A 112 0.23 6.04 -6.75
N GLN A 113 -0.27 5.67 -5.57
CA GLN A 113 -1.18 6.50 -4.81
C GLN A 113 -0.55 7.84 -4.42
N LEU A 114 0.72 7.82 -4.02
CA LEU A 114 1.44 9.01 -3.65
C LEU A 114 1.75 9.91 -4.86
N ILE A 115 2.07 9.33 -6.02
CA ILE A 115 2.25 10.07 -7.28
C ILE A 115 0.94 10.75 -7.69
N ILE A 116 -0.18 10.03 -7.59
CA ILE A 116 -1.51 10.59 -7.85
C ILE A 116 -1.80 11.73 -6.87
N ALA A 117 -1.61 11.51 -5.56
CA ALA A 117 -1.81 12.54 -4.55
C ALA A 117 -0.92 13.77 -4.76
N SER A 118 0.30 13.61 -5.30
CA SER A 118 1.21 14.73 -5.59
C SER A 118 0.73 15.66 -6.69
N GLU A 119 -0.09 15.14 -7.61
CA GLU A 119 -0.70 15.93 -8.67
C GLU A 119 -1.90 16.72 -8.12
N LEU A 120 -2.62 16.14 -7.15
CA LEU A 120 -3.82 16.71 -6.55
C LEU A 120 -3.52 17.69 -5.38
N ILE A 121 -2.39 17.55 -4.67
CA ILE A 121 -2.09 18.32 -3.46
C ILE A 121 -0.93 19.31 -3.68
N PHE A 122 -1.23 20.60 -3.62
CA PHE A 122 -0.24 21.68 -3.63
C PHE A 122 0.11 22.15 -2.22
N SER A 123 0.88 21.34 -1.48
CA SER A 123 1.28 21.66 -0.10
C SER A 123 2.72 21.25 0.22
N ILE A 124 3.44 22.12 0.94
CA ILE A 124 4.80 21.80 1.43
C ILE A 124 4.79 20.63 2.43
N ILE A 125 3.71 20.50 3.21
CA ILE A 125 3.54 19.41 4.19
C ILE A 125 3.47 18.07 3.45
N PHE A 126 2.77 18.04 2.32
CA PHE A 126 2.71 16.86 1.47
C PHE A 126 4.10 16.50 0.92
N GLY A 127 4.91 17.48 0.51
CA GLY A 127 6.30 17.25 0.10
C GLY A 127 7.15 16.58 1.18
N VAL A 128 6.98 16.95 2.45
CA VAL A 128 7.66 16.28 3.58
C VAL A 128 7.19 14.84 3.73
N VAL A 129 5.88 14.59 3.67
CA VAL A 129 5.30 13.24 3.71
C VAL A 129 5.83 12.39 2.56
N PHE A 130 5.95 12.98 1.36
CA PHE A 130 6.45 12.32 0.17
C PHE A 130 7.91 11.87 0.34
N ILE A 131 8.78 12.74 0.85
CA ILE A 131 10.19 12.40 1.10
C ILE A 131 10.29 11.31 2.17
N MET A 132 9.54 11.42 3.27
CA MET A 132 9.51 10.39 4.32
C MET A 132 9.03 9.05 3.78
N PHE A 133 8.00 9.05 2.91
CA PHE A 133 7.54 7.86 2.23
C PHE A 133 8.66 7.23 1.40
N LEU A 134 9.39 8.00 0.58
CA LEU A 134 10.48 7.47 -0.24
C LEU A 134 11.58 6.82 0.59
N LEU A 135 11.98 7.42 1.72
CA LEU A 135 12.98 6.85 2.62
C LEU A 135 12.52 5.49 3.18
N ILE A 136 11.27 5.42 3.64
CA ILE A 136 10.69 4.17 4.16
C ILE A 136 10.56 3.15 3.02
N PHE A 137 10.11 3.56 1.85
CA PHE A 137 9.93 2.72 0.67
C PHE A 137 11.23 2.07 0.22
N VAL A 138 12.32 2.84 0.08
CA VAL A 138 13.65 2.31 -0.25
C VAL A 138 14.12 1.32 0.80
N THR A 139 13.98 1.67 2.08
CA THR A 139 14.34 0.79 3.21
C THR A 139 13.58 -0.54 3.14
N VAL A 140 12.30 -0.49 2.83
CA VAL A 140 11.44 -1.67 2.75
C VAL A 140 11.76 -2.53 1.54
N ILE A 141 12.07 -1.93 0.38
CA ILE A 141 12.53 -2.69 -0.79
C ILE A 141 13.84 -3.43 -0.47
N ILE A 142 14.79 -2.76 0.18
CA ILE A 142 16.03 -3.40 0.62
C ILE A 142 15.73 -4.57 1.55
N PHE A 143 14.85 -4.40 2.54
CA PHE A 143 14.45 -5.51 3.42
C PHE A 143 13.73 -6.63 2.66
N SER A 144 12.88 -6.32 1.68
CA SER A 144 12.19 -7.33 0.88
C SER A 144 13.17 -8.24 0.14
N HIS A 145 14.29 -7.68 -0.32
CA HIS A 145 15.38 -8.43 -0.94
C HIS A 145 16.03 -9.40 0.05
N PHE A 146 16.40 -8.93 1.23
CA PHE A 146 17.02 -9.78 2.26
C PHE A 146 16.08 -10.88 2.79
N VAL A 147 14.79 -10.58 2.95
CA VAL A 147 13.78 -11.57 3.34
C VAL A 147 13.64 -12.65 2.26
N ARG A 148 13.75 -12.29 0.98
CA ARG A 148 13.70 -13.24 -0.15
C ARG A 148 14.91 -14.17 -0.18
N GLU A 149 16.09 -13.67 0.15
CA GLU A 149 17.34 -14.45 0.10
C GLU A 149 17.51 -15.40 1.30
N GLY A 150 16.52 -15.51 2.19
CA GLY A 150 16.61 -16.35 3.39
C GLY A 150 17.64 -15.83 4.40
N GLY A 151 18.05 -14.56 4.26
CA GLY A 151 19.06 -13.94 5.09
C GLY A 151 18.52 -13.67 6.49
N ASP A 152 18.68 -14.63 7.39
CA ASP A 152 18.73 -14.40 8.84
C ASP A 152 20.01 -13.64 9.23
N ILE A 153 20.36 -12.59 8.47
CA ILE A 153 21.45 -11.69 8.82
C ILE A 153 20.93 -10.87 9.99
N LYS A 154 21.26 -11.28 11.22
CA LYS A 154 21.10 -10.44 12.41
C LYS A 154 21.91 -9.17 12.20
N VAL A 155 21.33 -8.17 11.53
CA VAL A 155 21.91 -6.83 11.44
C VAL A 155 21.74 -6.22 12.82
N ASP A 156 22.77 -6.40 13.63
CA ASP A 156 22.91 -5.72 14.90
C ASP A 156 23.08 -4.22 14.58
N VAL A 157 21.99 -3.47 14.77
CA VAL A 157 21.87 -2.03 14.47
C VAL A 157 22.93 -1.20 15.22
N LYS A 158 23.67 -1.81 16.15
CA LYS A 158 24.72 -1.17 16.96
C LYS A 158 26.12 -1.17 16.37
N LYS A 159 26.40 -1.83 15.23
CA LYS A 159 27.75 -1.83 14.66
C LYS A 159 27.79 -1.13 13.31
N PRO A 160 28.47 0.03 13.18
CA PRO A 160 28.70 0.64 11.88
C PRO A 160 29.53 -0.33 11.04
N VAL A 161 29.08 -0.53 9.81
CA VAL A 161 29.72 -1.37 8.80
C VAL A 161 31.03 -0.70 8.38
N PHE A 162 32.13 -1.08 9.06
CA PHE A 162 33.49 -0.88 8.60
C PHE A 162 34.04 -2.23 8.16
N TYR A 163 33.63 -2.72 6.99
CA TYR A 163 34.36 -3.74 6.24
C TYR A 163 33.83 -3.74 4.80
N ILE A 164 34.43 -2.88 3.97
CA ILE A 164 35.03 -3.15 2.65
C ILE A 164 36.11 -2.09 2.48
#